data_AF-I4W9G8-F1
#
_entry.id   AF-I4W9G8-F1
#
_cell.length_a   1.000
_cell.length_b   1.000
_cell.length_c   1.000
_cell.angle_alpha   90.00
_cell.angle_beta   90.00
_cell.angle_gamma   90.00
#
_symmetry.space_group_name_H-M   'P 1'
#
loop_
_entity.id
_entity.type
_entity.pdbx_description
1 polymer ?
#
loop_
_entity_poly.entity_id
_entity_poly.type
_entity_poly.pdbx_seq_one_letter_code
_entity_poly.pdbx_strand_id
1 'polypeptide(L)' 'GLGLAIVRRLCDLYGWNVSMRPRSDANGAIASIVFD' A
#
# COMPACT_ATOMS: atom_id res chain seq x y z
N GLY A 1 -5.35 9.98 0.82
CA GLY A 1 -5.18 10.44 2.21
C GLY A 1 -3.72 10.48 2.58
N LEU A 2 -3.32 11.39 3.47
CA LEU A 2 -1.92 11.66 3.83
C LEU A 2 -1.14 10.41 4.26
N GLY A 3 -1.78 9.51 5.01
CA GLY A 3 -1.14 8.28 5.51
C GLY A 3 -0.57 7.38 4.40
N LEU A 4 -1.31 7.14 3.31
CA LEU A 4 -0.83 6.29 2.21
C LEU A 4 0.33 6.95 1.46
N ALA A 5 0.34 8.28 1.38
CA ALA A 5 1.45 9.01 0.74
C ALA A 5 2.76 8.86 1.53
N ILE A 6 2.69 8.84 2.86
CA ILE A 6 3.85 8.59 3.74
C ILE A 6 4.34 7.16 3.57
N VAL A 7 3.44 6.17 3.61
CA VAL A 7 3.79 4.75 3.45
C VAL A 7 4.45 4.52 2.09
N ARG A 8 3.89 5.10 1.02
CA ARG A 8 4.48 5.01 -0.33
C ARG A 8 5.90 5.56 -0.36
N ARG A 9 6.13 6.72 0.26
CA ARG A 9 7.46 7.33 0.30
C ARG A 9 8.48 6.48 1.07
N LEU A 10 8.06 5.83 2.16
CA LEU A 10 8.92 4.90 2.90
C LEU A 10 9.24 3.67 2.07
N CYS A 11 8.24 3.06 1.43
CA CYS A 11 8.45 1.93 0.53
C CYS A 11 9.43 2.28 -0.60
N ASP A 12 9.30 3.44 -1.24
CA ASP A 12 10.24 3.91 -2.25
C ASP A 12 11.68 4.07 -1.72
N LEU A 13 11.83 4.46 -0.44
CA LEU A 13 13.14 4.66 0.19
C LEU A 13 13.82 3.33 0.55
N TYR A 14 13.04 2.33 0.96
CA TYR A 14 13.54 1.00 1.32
C TYR A 14 13.53 0.00 0.14
N GLY A 15 13.06 0.41 -1.04
CA GLY A 15 12.93 -0.47 -2.22
C GLY A 15 11.75 -1.44 -2.14
N TRP A 16 10.85 -1.28 -1.17
CA TRP A 16 9.69 -2.15 -0.98
C TRP A 16 8.55 -1.78 -1.93
N ASN A 17 7.73 -2.76 -2.31
CA ASN A 17 6.60 -2.55 -3.20
C ASN A 17 5.29 -2.45 -2.41
N VAL A 18 4.52 -1.38 -2.61
CA VAL A 18 3.18 -1.22 -2.04
C VAL A 18 2.11 -1.17 -3.12
N SER A 19 1.07 -1.98 -2.95
CA SER A 19 -0.11 -2.01 -3.81
C SER A 19 -1.39 -1.85 -2.99
N MET A 20 -2.42 -1.28 -3.61
CA MET A 20 -3.75 -1.18 -3.02
C MET A 20 -4.78 -1.59 -4.05
N ARG A 21 -5.71 -2.45 -3.65
CA ARG A 21 -6.80 -2.93 -4.50
C ARG A 21 -8.13 -2.87 -3.76
N PRO A 22 -9.22 -2.47 -4.42
CA PRO A 22 -10.55 -2.58 -3.83
C PRO A 22 -10.86 -4.05 -3.53
N ARG A 23 -11.60 -4.29 -2.45
CA ARG A 23 -12.16 -5.60 -2.16
C ARG A 23 -13.32 -5.87 -3.11
N SER A 24 -13.35 -7.06 -3.67
CA SER A 24 -14.44 -7.54 -4.52
C SER A 24 -15.58 -8.19 -3.73
N ASP A 25 -15.34 -8.54 -2.46
CA ASP A 25 -16.26 -9.29 -1.60
C ASP A 25 -16.99 -8.43 -0.55
N ALA A 26 -16.44 -7.27 -0.19
CA ALA A 26 -17.01 -6.36 0.80
C ALA A 26 -16.57 -4.92 0.55
N ASN A 27 -17.26 -3.97 1.19
CA ASN A 27 -16.82 -2.57 1.19
C ASN A 27 -15.44 -2.44 1.87
N GLY A 28 -14.46 -1.92 1.12
CA GLY A 28 -13.12 -1.65 1.62
C GLY A 28 -12.03 -1.81 0.57
N ALA A 29 -10.80 -1.67 1.00
CA ALA A 29 -9.60 -1.87 0.18
C ALA A 29 -8.59 -2.71 0.95
N ILE A 30 -7.82 -3.51 0.22
CA ILE A 30 -6.66 -4.24 0.75
C ILE A 30 -5.41 -3.49 0.31
N ALA A 31 -4.56 -3.15 1.27
CA ALA A 31 -3.19 -2.71 1.01
C ALA A 31 -2.24 -3.89 1.23
N SER A 32 -1.30 -4.09 0.32
CA SER A 32 -0.28 -5.14 0.40
C SER A 32 1.10 -4.52 0.22
N ILE A 33 2.03 -4.91 1.09
CA ILE A 33 3.43 -4.49 1.07
C ILE A 33 4.28 -5.74 0.87
N VAL A 34 5.21 -5.69 -0.07
CA VAL A 34 6.19 -6.73 -0.35
C VAL A 34 7.57 -6.20 0.00
N PHE A 35 8.27 -6.96 0.84
CA PHE A 35 9.62 -6.69 1.33
C PHE A 35 10.60 -7.60 0.56
N ASP A 36 11.73 -7.04 0.12
CA ASP A 36 12.86 -7.79 -0.45
C ASP A 36 13.78 -8.35 0.65
#